data_AF-A0A354JS61-F1
#
_entry.id   AF-A0A354JS61-F1
#
_cell.length_a   1.000
_cell.length_b   1.000
_cell.length_c   1.000
_cell.angle_alpha   90.00
_cell.angle_beta   90.00
_cell.angle_gamma   90.00
#
_symmetry.space_group_name_H-M   'P 1'
#
loop_
_entity.id
_entity.type
_entity.pdbx_description
1 polymer ?
#
loop_
_entity_poly.entity_id
_entity_poly.type
_entity_poly.pdbx_seq_one_letter_code
_entity_poly.pdbx_strand_id
1 'polypeptide(L)'
;MPVFQQDTLTLPLPIKQPGIWSIDTQVSPLFLSDPSNITEEVEFDPINNQYIIYRKVGNTTIEIPRVLSADEYRAYRVEKAMREYWRQKQTGEFVGKGDGILPRIQVGGETFDRIFGSNTIEIIPQGNAELVFGISSAKTDNPALPVDQRRNTTFDFQSKIQMNVSGKIGEKLKMEVNYNTEATFDFENNVKVEYNGFEDEIIQRIEAGNVSLPLPGTLITGSQSLFGIKTQLRFGKLNVTGVVSKQNGQTQVVEIKSGAQTRDFQVKADEYDANRHFFLSHYFRERYNQALMNLPIINSGIQITKIEVWVTNKQANFENSRNIVAFADLGEAQNNIFASNVFTQTGSGPASNDLNDLYELMTTTYSGIRDISDISNVLLPLESQGFTGGRDYEKIESARKLSPNEFTLNQTLGYISLSSSLNTDEVLAVAFEYSYNGQTYKVGEFSTDGVEAPNALILKLLKGTNLSPKMPTWRLMMKNIYSMNAYQVSKDEFR
;
A
#
# COMPACT_ATOMS: atom_id res chain seq x y z
N MET A 1 -35.86 -70.61 23.92
CA MET A 1 -34.44 -70.97 23.79
C MET A 1 -34.33 -72.39 23.24
N PRO A 2 -33.78 -72.60 22.05
CA PRO A 2 -33.29 -73.89 21.62
C PRO A 2 -31.81 -74.02 22.02
N VAL A 3 -31.46 -75.18 22.55
CA VAL A 3 -30.09 -75.59 22.89
C VAL A 3 -29.40 -75.95 21.57
N PHE A 4 -28.37 -75.19 21.18
CA PHE A 4 -27.56 -75.52 20.00
C PHE A 4 -26.54 -76.60 20.37
N GLN A 5 -26.57 -77.69 19.60
CA GLN A 5 -25.63 -78.79 19.67
C GLN A 5 -24.25 -78.30 19.24
N GLN A 6 -23.22 -78.57 20.05
CA GLN A 6 -21.86 -78.12 19.79
C GLN A 6 -21.26 -78.93 18.63
N ASP A 7 -20.88 -78.23 17.56
CA ASP A 7 -20.30 -78.83 16.36
C ASP A 7 -18.92 -79.44 16.69
N THR A 8 -18.73 -80.72 16.37
CA THR A 8 -17.51 -81.49 16.71
C THR A 8 -16.42 -81.41 15.64
N LEU A 9 -16.60 -80.60 14.59
CA LEU A 9 -15.60 -80.39 13.54
C LEU A 9 -14.54 -79.37 13.97
N THR A 10 -13.35 -79.85 14.36
CA THR A 10 -12.16 -79.01 14.53
C THR A 10 -11.51 -78.73 13.18
N LEU A 11 -11.63 -77.49 12.69
CA LEU A 11 -10.95 -77.05 11.46
C LEU A 11 -9.43 -76.99 11.68
N PRO A 12 -8.60 -77.45 10.72
CA PRO A 12 -7.14 -77.37 10.80
C PRO A 12 -6.60 -75.94 10.92
N LEU A 13 -7.37 -74.95 10.45
CA LEU A 13 -7.12 -73.52 10.61
C LEU A 13 -8.43 -72.85 11.09
N PRO A 14 -8.57 -72.48 12.36
CA PRO A 14 -9.78 -71.84 12.86
C PRO A 14 -9.91 -70.43 12.27
N ILE A 15 -11.10 -70.08 11.77
CA ILE A 15 -11.43 -68.70 11.40
C ILE A 15 -11.49 -67.90 12.71
N LYS A 16 -10.53 -67.01 12.93
CA LYS A 16 -10.58 -66.11 14.09
C LYS A 16 -11.80 -65.22 13.95
N GLN A 17 -12.74 -65.32 14.89
CA GLN A 17 -13.79 -64.31 15.02
C GLN A 17 -13.10 -62.97 15.32
N PRO A 18 -13.32 -61.92 14.51
CA PRO A 18 -12.83 -60.61 14.86
C PRO A 18 -13.44 -60.24 16.23
N GLY A 19 -12.58 -59.89 17.19
CA GLY A 19 -13.04 -59.44 18.49
C GLY A 19 -13.97 -58.24 18.33
N ILE A 20 -14.87 -58.04 19.30
CA ILE A 20 -15.91 -56.97 19.32
C ILE A 20 -15.32 -55.54 19.15
N TRP A 21 -13.99 -55.40 19.15
CA TRP A 21 -13.25 -54.15 18.95
C TRP A 21 -12.18 -54.21 17.85
N SER A 22 -12.29 -55.08 16.84
CA SER A 22 -11.36 -55.00 15.70
C SER A 22 -11.75 -53.87 14.75
N ILE A 23 -11.02 -52.76 14.83
CA ILE A 23 -10.91 -51.81 13.73
C ILE A 23 -10.44 -52.61 12.52
N ASP A 24 -11.20 -52.52 11.43
CA ASP A 24 -11.06 -53.34 10.23
C ASP A 24 -9.60 -53.36 9.75
N THR A 25 -9.01 -54.55 9.73
CA THR A 25 -7.57 -54.79 9.50
C THR A 25 -7.15 -54.40 8.08
N GLN A 26 -5.98 -53.79 7.96
CA GLN A 26 -5.34 -53.41 6.71
C GLN A 26 -5.37 -54.53 5.65
N VAL A 27 -5.99 -54.26 4.50
CA VAL A 27 -5.99 -55.17 3.35
C VAL A 27 -4.68 -54.98 2.59
N SER A 28 -3.71 -55.86 2.83
CA SER A 28 -2.54 -56.01 1.94
C SER A 28 -3.02 -56.43 0.54
N PRO A 29 -2.36 -56.00 -0.56
CA PRO A 29 -2.68 -56.47 -1.92
C PRO A 29 -2.49 -57.99 -2.11
N LEU A 30 -1.94 -58.69 -1.10
CA LEU A 30 -1.87 -60.16 -1.03
C LEU A 30 -3.18 -60.81 -0.53
N PHE A 31 -4.14 -60.04 -0.02
CA PHE A 31 -5.46 -60.53 0.39
C PHE A 31 -6.53 -60.16 -0.62
N LEU A 32 -7.50 -61.07 -0.80
CA LEU A 32 -8.65 -60.86 -1.68
C LEU A 32 -9.50 -59.69 -1.16
N SER A 33 -9.90 -58.81 -2.08
CA SER A 33 -10.85 -57.74 -1.79
C SER A 33 -12.22 -58.31 -1.43
N ASP A 34 -13.00 -57.55 -0.68
CA ASP A 34 -14.40 -57.91 -0.43
C ASP A 34 -15.17 -58.04 -1.77
N PRO A 35 -16.00 -59.08 -1.93
CA PRO A 35 -16.82 -59.22 -3.12
C PRO A 35 -17.86 -58.09 -3.22
N SER A 36 -18.16 -57.67 -4.45
CA SER A 36 -18.99 -56.48 -4.76
C SER A 36 -20.44 -56.54 -4.28
N ASN A 37 -20.89 -57.70 -3.81
CA ASN A 37 -22.23 -57.91 -3.27
C ASN A 37 -22.32 -57.66 -1.74
N ILE A 38 -21.20 -57.32 -1.09
CA ILE A 38 -21.19 -56.84 0.30
C ILE A 38 -21.47 -55.33 0.29
N THR A 39 -22.49 -54.92 1.04
CA THR A 39 -22.86 -53.51 1.21
C THR A 39 -22.90 -53.12 2.68
N GLU A 40 -22.61 -51.85 2.96
CA GLU A 40 -22.78 -51.26 4.28
C GLU A 40 -24.03 -50.38 4.29
N GLU A 41 -24.95 -50.64 5.23
CA GLU A 41 -26.15 -49.85 5.46
C GLU A 41 -26.08 -49.21 6.84
N VAL A 42 -26.45 -47.93 6.96
CA VAL A 42 -26.38 -47.20 8.22
C VAL A 42 -27.79 -46.76 8.62
N GLU A 43 -28.20 -47.15 9.82
CA GLU A 43 -29.47 -46.76 10.44
C GLU A 43 -29.20 -45.83 11.62
N PHE A 44 -30.01 -44.79 11.78
CA PHE A 44 -29.91 -43.87 12.91
C PHE A 44 -31.01 -44.18 13.93
N ASP A 45 -30.63 -44.44 15.18
CA ASP A 45 -31.54 -44.59 16.31
C ASP A 45 -31.71 -43.22 17.02
N PRO A 46 -32.87 -42.54 16.83
CA PRO A 46 -33.12 -41.22 17.42
C PRO A 46 -33.36 -41.25 18.92
N ILE A 47 -33.67 -42.42 19.53
CA ILE A 47 -33.96 -42.53 20.97
C ILE A 47 -32.66 -42.54 21.76
N ASN A 48 -31.66 -43.30 21.29
CA ASN A 48 -30.36 -43.44 21.96
C ASN A 48 -29.27 -42.54 21.35
N ASN A 49 -29.59 -41.79 20.29
CA ASN A 49 -28.67 -40.93 19.52
C ASN A 49 -27.41 -41.68 19.04
N GLN A 50 -27.65 -42.84 18.44
CA GLN A 50 -26.61 -43.77 17.99
C GLN A 50 -26.80 -44.14 16.52
N TYR A 51 -25.70 -44.45 15.85
CA TYR A 51 -25.68 -44.95 14.47
C TYR A 51 -25.33 -46.43 14.49
N ILE A 52 -26.16 -47.23 13.83
CA ILE A 52 -26.01 -48.68 13.73
C ILE A 52 -25.58 -49.01 12.29
N ILE A 53 -24.38 -49.56 12.14
CA ILE A 53 -23.81 -49.94 10.83
C ILE A 53 -24.00 -51.44 10.64
N TYR A 54 -24.74 -51.81 9.58
CA TYR A 54 -24.96 -53.18 9.14
C TYR A 54 -24.10 -53.49 7.93
N ARG A 55 -23.39 -54.62 7.98
CA ARG A 55 -22.73 -55.21 6.81
C ARG A 55 -23.63 -56.32 6.26
N LYS A 56 -24.13 -56.15 5.05
CA LYS A 56 -25.15 -57.04 4.44
C LYS A 56 -24.66 -57.64 3.12
N VAL A 57 -25.06 -58.89 2.88
CA VAL A 57 -25.03 -59.53 1.56
C VAL A 57 -26.48 -59.76 1.13
N GLY A 58 -26.94 -58.98 0.14
CA GLY A 58 -28.37 -58.89 -0.16
C GLY A 58 -29.14 -58.39 1.08
N ASN A 59 -30.09 -59.19 1.58
CA ASN A 59 -30.89 -58.85 2.77
C ASN A 59 -30.37 -59.47 4.07
N THR A 60 -29.30 -60.27 4.03
CA THR A 60 -28.78 -60.97 5.22
C THR A 60 -27.61 -60.19 5.80
N THR A 61 -27.70 -59.83 7.08
CA THR A 61 -26.58 -59.23 7.83
C THR A 61 -25.53 -60.30 8.12
N ILE A 62 -24.30 -60.07 7.68
CA ILE A 62 -23.21 -61.06 7.77
C ILE A 62 -22.34 -60.90 9.01
N GLU A 63 -22.46 -59.79 9.72
CA GLU A 63 -21.68 -59.47 10.93
C GLU A 63 -22.56 -58.84 12.02
N ILE A 64 -22.07 -58.82 13.25
CA ILE A 64 -22.74 -58.12 14.36
C ILE A 64 -22.72 -56.61 14.04
N PRO A 65 -23.87 -55.91 14.07
CA PRO A 65 -23.93 -54.50 13.74
C PRO A 65 -23.07 -53.65 14.69
N ARG A 66 -22.37 -52.64 14.15
CA ARG A 66 -21.57 -51.72 14.96
C ARG A 66 -22.43 -50.55 15.41
N VAL A 67 -22.54 -50.37 16.72
CA VAL A 67 -23.27 -49.24 17.32
C VAL A 67 -22.25 -48.18 17.73
N LEU A 68 -22.37 -46.99 17.14
CA LEU A 68 -21.49 -45.86 17.38
C LEU A 68 -22.29 -44.68 17.94
N SER A 69 -21.73 -43.94 18.88
CA SER A 69 -22.26 -42.62 19.22
C SER A 69 -22.14 -41.65 18.03
N ALA A 70 -22.87 -40.54 18.08
CA ALA A 70 -22.79 -39.50 17.03
C ALA A 70 -21.37 -38.93 16.82
N ASP A 71 -20.54 -38.87 17.87
CA ASP A 71 -19.16 -38.40 17.77
C ASP A 71 -18.25 -39.45 17.15
N GLU A 72 -18.40 -40.72 17.54
CA GLU A 72 -17.65 -41.84 16.97
C GLU A 72 -18.00 -42.08 15.49
N TYR A 73 -19.28 -41.93 15.12
CA TYR A 73 -19.69 -42.05 13.71
C TYR A 73 -19.09 -40.94 12.84
N ARG A 74 -19.02 -39.70 13.35
CA ARG A 74 -18.35 -38.60 12.65
C ARG A 74 -16.87 -38.85 12.45
N ALA A 75 -16.17 -39.28 13.50
CA ALA A 75 -14.75 -39.65 13.41
C ALA A 75 -14.51 -40.78 12.39
N TYR A 76 -15.34 -41.83 12.43
CA TYR A 76 -15.29 -42.95 11.49
C TYR A 76 -15.48 -42.50 10.02
N ARG A 77 -16.45 -41.63 9.74
CA ARG A 77 -16.68 -41.11 8.37
C ARG A 77 -15.50 -40.29 7.85
N VAL A 78 -14.89 -39.48 8.70
CA VAL A 78 -13.71 -38.66 8.33
C VAL A 78 -12.53 -39.57 7.99
N GLU A 79 -12.26 -40.59 8.82
CA GLU A 79 -11.16 -41.51 8.58
C GLU A 79 -11.35 -42.33 7.30
N LYS A 80 -12.56 -42.84 7.06
CA LYS A 80 -12.90 -43.60 5.83
C LYS A 80 -12.68 -42.75 4.57
N ALA A 81 -13.17 -41.51 4.57
CA ALA A 81 -13.00 -40.60 3.44
C ALA A 81 -11.52 -40.26 3.16
N MET A 82 -10.74 -40.01 4.21
CA MET A 82 -9.30 -39.75 4.10
C MET A 82 -8.58 -40.95 3.47
N ARG A 83 -8.91 -42.18 3.91
CA ARG A 83 -8.30 -43.41 3.41
C ARG A 83 -8.63 -43.68 1.95
N GLU A 84 -9.89 -43.47 1.56
CA GLU A 84 -10.34 -43.64 0.17
C GLU A 84 -9.69 -42.64 -0.78
N TYR A 85 -9.52 -41.39 -0.35
CA TYR A 85 -8.77 -40.37 -1.07
C TYR A 85 -7.31 -40.78 -1.32
N TRP A 86 -6.60 -41.27 -0.30
CA TRP A 86 -5.23 -41.75 -0.47
C TRP A 86 -5.13 -43.01 -1.34
N ARG A 87 -6.14 -43.89 -1.30
CA ARG A 87 -6.22 -45.07 -2.16
C ARG A 87 -6.34 -44.69 -3.63
N GLN A 88 -7.26 -43.78 -3.99
CA GLN A 88 -7.38 -43.27 -5.37
C GLN A 88 -6.08 -42.62 -5.86
N LYS A 89 -5.39 -41.90 -4.98
CA LYS A 89 -4.12 -41.24 -5.32
C LYS A 89 -2.98 -42.25 -5.54
N GLN A 90 -3.02 -43.42 -4.89
CA GLN A 90 -2.02 -44.49 -5.04
C GLN A 90 -2.28 -45.39 -6.25
N THR A 91 -3.54 -45.68 -6.62
CA THR A 91 -3.88 -46.55 -7.76
C THR A 91 -3.69 -45.87 -9.11
N GLY A 92 -3.53 -44.54 -9.15
CA GLY A 92 -3.16 -43.82 -10.36
C GLY A 92 -4.19 -43.93 -11.49
N GLU A 93 -5.48 -44.09 -11.17
CA GLU A 93 -6.59 -44.02 -12.13
C GLU A 93 -6.82 -42.58 -12.62
N PHE A 94 -5.82 -42.02 -13.28
CA PHE A 94 -6.05 -41.11 -14.39
C PHE A 94 -6.06 -41.97 -15.66
N VAL A 95 -7.15 -41.92 -16.40
CA VAL A 95 -7.26 -42.47 -17.75
C VAL A 95 -6.15 -41.88 -18.62
N GLY A 96 -5.22 -42.71 -19.08
CA GLY A 96 -4.29 -42.34 -20.16
C GLY A 96 -2.86 -42.83 -19.99
N LYS A 97 -2.61 -44.13 -20.19
CA LYS A 97 -1.29 -44.64 -20.58
C LYS A 97 -1.35 -45.10 -22.03
N GLY A 98 -0.68 -44.39 -22.92
CA GLY A 98 -0.36 -44.87 -24.27
C GLY A 98 -0.53 -43.81 -25.37
N ASP A 99 0.62 -43.28 -25.79
CA ASP A 99 0.88 -42.50 -27.02
C ASP A 99 0.52 -41.00 -27.01
N GLY A 100 1.55 -40.15 -27.18
CA GLY A 100 1.45 -38.70 -27.41
C GLY A 100 0.70 -37.86 -26.36
N ILE A 101 1.39 -37.00 -25.61
CA ILE A 101 0.83 -36.12 -24.56
C ILE A 101 -0.10 -35.01 -25.12
N LEU A 102 -0.52 -35.10 -26.38
CA LEU A 102 -1.41 -34.15 -27.04
C LEU A 102 -2.63 -34.90 -27.60
N PRO A 103 -3.81 -34.80 -26.97
CA PRO A 103 -5.01 -35.46 -27.44
C PRO A 103 -5.46 -34.85 -28.77
N ARG A 104 -5.43 -35.64 -29.84
CA ARG A 104 -6.08 -35.31 -31.12
C ARG A 104 -7.46 -35.92 -31.11
N ILE A 105 -8.48 -35.07 -30.94
CA ILE A 105 -9.87 -35.52 -30.93
C ILE A 105 -10.39 -35.42 -32.36
N GLN A 106 -10.84 -36.53 -32.93
CA GLN A 106 -11.51 -36.56 -34.22
C GLN A 106 -13.02 -36.63 -34.00
N VAL A 107 -13.75 -35.66 -34.54
CA VAL A 107 -15.21 -35.57 -34.41
C VAL A 107 -15.88 -36.15 -35.66
N GLY A 108 -16.85 -37.06 -35.51
CA GLY A 108 -17.58 -37.64 -36.65
C GLY A 108 -18.64 -36.69 -37.23
N GLY A 109 -18.80 -36.70 -38.56
CA GLY A 109 -19.92 -36.06 -39.27
C GLY A 109 -19.53 -35.07 -40.37
N GLU A 110 -20.14 -35.19 -41.56
CA GLU A 110 -19.91 -34.31 -42.73
C GLU A 110 -20.21 -32.83 -42.46
N THR A 111 -21.11 -32.55 -41.51
CA THR A 111 -21.48 -31.18 -41.14
C THR A 111 -20.36 -30.43 -40.42
N PHE A 112 -19.52 -31.14 -39.65
CA PHE A 112 -18.39 -30.55 -38.95
C PHE A 112 -17.29 -30.16 -39.93
N ASP A 113 -16.99 -31.06 -40.87
CA ASP A 113 -16.00 -30.83 -41.92
C ASP A 113 -16.39 -29.64 -42.82
N ARG A 114 -17.67 -29.52 -43.19
CA ARG A 114 -18.15 -28.37 -43.98
C ARG A 114 -17.93 -27.00 -43.31
N ILE A 115 -18.02 -26.93 -41.99
CA ILE A 115 -17.89 -25.67 -41.23
C ILE A 115 -16.43 -25.38 -40.87
N PHE A 116 -15.63 -26.41 -40.53
CA PHE A 116 -14.29 -26.25 -39.98
C PHE A 116 -13.14 -26.67 -40.93
N GLY A 117 -13.46 -27.26 -42.08
CA GLY A 117 -12.50 -27.70 -43.12
C GLY A 117 -11.71 -28.96 -42.78
N SER A 118 -11.84 -29.47 -41.56
CA SER A 118 -11.30 -30.76 -41.12
C SER A 118 -11.98 -31.17 -39.81
N ASN A 119 -11.95 -32.46 -39.49
CA ASN A 119 -12.52 -33.03 -38.26
C ASN A 119 -11.54 -33.12 -37.08
N THR A 120 -10.33 -32.58 -37.22
CA THR A 120 -9.28 -32.69 -36.20
C THR A 120 -9.33 -31.52 -35.22
N ILE A 121 -9.34 -31.81 -33.93
CA ILE A 121 -9.19 -30.85 -32.85
C ILE A 121 -7.84 -31.10 -32.18
N GLU A 122 -6.99 -30.08 -32.17
CA GLU A 122 -5.69 -30.06 -31.51
C GLU A 122 -5.70 -28.94 -30.46
N ILE A 123 -5.47 -29.28 -29.19
CA ILE A 123 -5.40 -28.31 -28.08
C ILE A 123 -4.09 -28.57 -27.34
N ILE A 124 -3.26 -27.54 -27.26
CA ILE A 124 -1.92 -27.56 -26.67
C ILE A 124 -1.90 -26.56 -25.50
N PRO A 125 -2.22 -27.01 -24.28
CA PRO A 125 -2.04 -26.20 -23.09
C PRO A 125 -0.58 -26.24 -22.63
N GLN A 126 -0.02 -25.09 -22.26
CA GLN A 126 1.33 -24.93 -21.74
C GLN A 126 1.32 -24.00 -20.53
N GLY A 127 2.15 -24.27 -19.53
CA GLY A 127 2.30 -23.41 -18.35
C GLY A 127 2.16 -24.15 -17.03
N ASN A 128 1.94 -23.40 -15.96
CA ASN A 128 1.83 -23.89 -14.59
C ASN A 128 0.65 -23.25 -13.87
N ALA A 129 0.05 -24.02 -12.97
CA ALA A 129 -0.98 -23.54 -12.06
C ALA A 129 -0.61 -23.99 -10.65
N GLU A 130 -0.42 -23.03 -9.77
CA GLU A 130 -0.17 -23.23 -8.34
C GLU A 130 -1.36 -22.69 -7.55
N LEU A 131 -1.89 -23.52 -6.66
CA LEU A 131 -2.98 -23.18 -5.76
C LEU A 131 -2.49 -23.42 -4.34
N VAL A 132 -2.41 -22.35 -3.54
CA VAL A 132 -2.01 -22.40 -2.14
C VAL A 132 -3.24 -22.18 -1.28
N PHE A 133 -3.48 -23.13 -0.38
CA PHE A 133 -4.56 -23.09 0.59
C PHE A 133 -3.94 -23.03 1.99
N GLY A 134 -4.28 -21.99 2.76
CA GLY A 134 -3.77 -21.76 4.10
C GLY A 134 -4.88 -21.37 5.06
N ILE A 135 -4.64 -21.55 6.36
CA ILE A 135 -5.48 -20.98 7.42
C ILE A 135 -4.54 -20.18 8.31
N SER A 136 -4.78 -18.88 8.40
CA SER A 136 -4.04 -17.99 9.29
C SER A 136 -4.89 -17.69 10.52
N SER A 137 -4.33 -17.86 11.72
CA SER A 137 -5.01 -17.51 12.96
C SER A 137 -4.12 -16.61 13.79
N ALA A 138 -4.49 -15.34 13.90
CA ALA A 138 -3.81 -14.37 14.74
C ALA A 138 -4.58 -14.21 16.06
N LYS A 139 -3.85 -14.20 17.19
CA LYS A 139 -4.39 -13.87 18.50
C LYS A 139 -3.65 -12.66 19.07
N THR A 140 -4.38 -11.68 19.56
CA THR A 140 -3.86 -10.52 20.29
C THR A 140 -4.40 -10.52 21.71
N ASP A 141 -3.54 -10.27 22.70
CA ASP A 141 -3.95 -10.15 24.10
C ASP A 141 -4.24 -8.68 24.48
N ASN A 142 -4.45 -7.79 23.51
CA ASN A 142 -4.81 -6.40 23.77
C ASN A 142 -6.14 -6.32 24.55
N PRO A 143 -6.13 -5.84 25.81
CA PRO A 143 -7.33 -5.79 26.65
C PRO A 143 -8.36 -4.78 26.15
N ALA A 144 -7.95 -3.79 25.34
CA ALA A 144 -8.85 -2.79 24.74
C ALA A 144 -9.76 -3.38 23.66
N LEU A 145 -9.43 -4.56 23.11
CA LEU A 145 -10.28 -5.26 22.16
C LEU A 145 -11.25 -6.21 22.89
N PRO A 146 -12.51 -6.32 22.45
CA PRO A 146 -13.44 -7.36 22.88
C PRO A 146 -12.85 -8.78 22.72
N VAL A 147 -13.19 -9.70 23.64
CA VAL A 147 -12.59 -11.05 23.71
C VAL A 147 -12.81 -11.88 22.44
N ASP A 148 -13.97 -11.71 21.80
CA ASP A 148 -14.35 -12.29 20.51
C ASP A 148 -13.55 -11.73 19.33
N GLN A 149 -13.07 -10.48 19.43
CA GLN A 149 -12.24 -9.83 18.39
C GLN A 149 -10.74 -10.04 18.59
N ARG A 150 -10.32 -10.63 19.72
CA ARG A 150 -8.92 -10.93 20.02
C ARG A 150 -8.35 -12.09 19.21
N ARG A 151 -9.19 -12.94 18.62
CA ARG A 151 -8.76 -14.02 17.74
C ARG A 151 -9.39 -13.84 16.37
N ASN A 152 -8.56 -13.65 15.35
CA ASN A 152 -8.99 -13.59 13.97
C ASN A 152 -8.45 -14.83 13.23
N THR A 153 -9.33 -15.62 12.64
CA THR A 153 -8.95 -16.78 11.83
C THR A 153 -9.47 -16.59 10.42
N THR A 154 -8.57 -16.52 9.46
CA THR A 154 -8.87 -16.29 8.04
C THR A 154 -8.41 -17.47 7.20
N PHE A 155 -9.23 -17.85 6.24
CA PHE A 155 -8.83 -18.76 5.17
C PHE A 155 -8.06 -17.95 4.12
N ASP A 156 -6.84 -18.39 3.81
CA ASP A 156 -6.00 -17.81 2.78
C ASP A 156 -6.03 -18.71 1.54
N PHE A 157 -6.41 -18.12 0.40
CA PHE A 157 -6.45 -18.79 -0.88
C PHE A 157 -5.67 -17.95 -1.89
N GLN A 158 -4.58 -18.50 -2.40
CA GLN A 158 -3.74 -17.86 -3.40
C GLN A 158 -3.70 -18.72 -4.66
N SER A 159 -4.05 -18.14 -5.80
CA SER A 159 -3.98 -18.79 -7.10
C SER A 159 -2.94 -18.10 -7.97
N LYS A 160 -1.93 -18.85 -8.42
CA LYS A 160 -0.93 -18.43 -9.39
C LYS A 160 -1.05 -19.29 -10.63
N ILE A 161 -1.82 -18.80 -11.60
CA ILE A 161 -2.04 -19.48 -12.88
C ILE A 161 -1.27 -18.71 -13.94
N GLN A 162 -0.36 -19.38 -14.62
CA GLN A 162 0.35 -18.91 -15.80
C GLN A 162 0.15 -19.93 -16.90
N MET A 163 -0.76 -19.65 -17.82
CA MET A 163 -1.19 -20.62 -18.82
C MET A 163 -1.24 -19.97 -20.20
N ASN A 164 -0.70 -20.67 -21.19
CA ASN A 164 -0.80 -20.35 -22.61
C ASN A 164 -1.44 -21.56 -23.30
N VAL A 165 -2.60 -21.38 -23.90
CA VAL A 165 -3.35 -22.43 -24.60
C VAL A 165 -3.41 -22.07 -26.07
N SER A 166 -2.88 -22.93 -26.93
CA SER A 166 -3.07 -22.84 -28.37
C SER A 166 -3.97 -23.98 -28.84
N GLY A 167 -5.04 -23.65 -29.56
CA GLY A 167 -6.00 -24.61 -30.08
C GLY A 167 -6.25 -24.40 -31.57
N LYS A 168 -6.32 -25.48 -32.33
CA LYS A 168 -6.75 -25.49 -33.73
C LYS A 168 -7.87 -26.50 -33.91
N ILE A 169 -8.99 -26.04 -34.48
CA ILE A 169 -10.15 -26.86 -34.82
C ILE A 169 -10.30 -26.83 -36.33
N GLY A 170 -10.01 -27.97 -36.95
CA GLY A 170 -9.94 -28.13 -38.40
C GLY A 170 -8.87 -27.23 -39.03
N GLU A 171 -9.22 -26.55 -40.11
CA GLU A 171 -8.37 -25.57 -40.78
C GLU A 171 -8.77 -24.13 -40.49
N LYS A 172 -10.04 -23.92 -40.11
CA LYS A 172 -10.66 -22.59 -40.07
C LYS A 172 -10.63 -21.93 -38.69
N LEU A 173 -10.69 -22.67 -37.59
CA LEU A 173 -10.78 -22.07 -36.26
C LEU A 173 -9.47 -22.22 -35.49
N LYS A 174 -8.97 -21.09 -34.98
CA LYS A 174 -7.78 -20.99 -34.12
C LYS A 174 -8.15 -20.29 -32.81
N MET A 175 -7.58 -20.75 -31.72
CA MET A 175 -7.78 -20.18 -30.39
C MET A 175 -6.43 -20.02 -29.71
N GLU A 176 -6.18 -18.84 -29.16
CA GLU A 176 -5.00 -18.51 -28.39
C GLU A 176 -5.46 -17.86 -27.08
N VAL A 177 -5.12 -18.47 -25.95
CA VAL A 177 -5.49 -17.97 -24.62
C VAL A 177 -4.24 -17.90 -23.77
N ASN A 178 -3.79 -16.69 -23.46
CA ASN A 178 -2.72 -16.40 -22.52
C ASN A 178 -3.35 -15.80 -21.27
N TYR A 179 -3.16 -16.46 -20.13
CA TYR A 179 -3.75 -16.08 -18.86
C TYR A 179 -2.71 -16.14 -17.76
N ASN A 180 -2.48 -15.01 -17.10
CA ASN A 180 -1.59 -14.83 -15.97
C ASN A 180 -2.33 -14.11 -14.84
N THR A 181 -2.52 -14.77 -13.70
CA THR A 181 -3.16 -14.18 -12.51
C THR A 181 -2.24 -13.18 -11.78
N GLU A 182 -0.94 -13.20 -12.07
CA GLU A 182 0.06 -12.27 -11.51
C GLU A 182 0.46 -11.17 -12.52
N ALA A 183 -0.33 -10.99 -13.59
CA ALA A 183 -0.10 -9.92 -14.57
C ALA A 183 -0.18 -8.54 -13.91
N THR A 184 0.80 -7.66 -14.20
CA THR A 184 0.76 -6.27 -13.72
C THR A 184 -0.20 -5.42 -14.55
N PHE A 185 -0.38 -5.78 -15.82
CA PHE A 185 -1.26 -5.08 -16.75
C PHE A 185 -2.30 -6.01 -17.38
N ASP A 186 -3.55 -5.54 -17.48
CA ASP A 186 -4.66 -6.31 -18.04
C ASP A 186 -4.44 -6.78 -19.48
N PHE A 187 -3.61 -6.10 -20.27
CA PHE A 187 -3.32 -6.48 -21.65
C PHE A 187 -2.43 -7.74 -21.77
N GLU A 188 -1.76 -8.15 -20.70
CA GLU A 188 -0.98 -9.39 -20.67
C GLU A 188 -1.89 -10.62 -20.72
N ASN A 189 -3.14 -10.47 -20.27
CA ASN A 189 -4.18 -11.46 -20.44
C ASN A 189 -4.81 -11.30 -21.83
N ASN A 190 -4.57 -12.27 -22.69
CA ASN A 190 -5.00 -12.25 -24.08
C ASN A 190 -5.87 -13.47 -24.38
N VAL A 191 -7.09 -13.23 -24.84
CA VAL A 191 -7.98 -14.25 -25.35
C VAL A 191 -8.26 -13.89 -26.80
N LYS A 192 -7.82 -14.71 -27.75
CA LYS A 192 -8.09 -14.50 -29.17
C LYS A 192 -8.66 -15.78 -29.78
N VAL A 193 -9.86 -15.67 -30.33
CA VAL A 193 -10.49 -16.73 -31.13
C VAL A 193 -10.65 -16.21 -32.55
N GLU A 194 -10.12 -16.93 -33.53
CA GLU A 194 -10.08 -16.52 -34.93
C GLU A 194 -10.66 -17.62 -35.82
N TYR A 195 -11.72 -17.31 -36.53
CA TYR A 195 -12.21 -18.08 -37.67
C TYR A 195 -11.69 -17.46 -38.96
N ASN A 196 -11.04 -18.26 -39.81
CA ASN A 196 -10.60 -17.89 -41.14
C ASN A 196 -11.41 -18.68 -42.18
N GLY A 197 -12.13 -17.98 -43.05
CA GLY A 197 -12.78 -18.60 -44.20
C GLY A 197 -11.78 -18.88 -45.31
N PHE A 198 -12.16 -19.72 -46.28
CA PHE A 198 -11.38 -19.93 -47.50
C PHE A 198 -11.49 -18.71 -48.44
N GLU A 199 -10.62 -18.65 -49.46
CA GLU A 199 -10.52 -17.50 -50.37
C GLU A 199 -11.85 -17.16 -51.07
N ASP A 200 -12.66 -18.18 -51.37
CA ASP A 200 -13.94 -18.05 -52.09
C ASP A 200 -15.13 -17.68 -51.19
N GLU A 201 -14.93 -17.59 -49.86
CA GLU A 201 -15.99 -17.28 -48.91
C GLU A 201 -16.19 -15.77 -48.73
N ILE A 202 -17.44 -15.31 -48.58
CA ILE A 202 -17.71 -13.90 -48.26
C ILE A 202 -17.11 -13.52 -46.90
N ILE A 203 -17.22 -14.43 -45.92
CA ILE A 203 -16.66 -14.24 -44.58
C ILE A 203 -15.19 -14.65 -44.63
N GLN A 204 -14.30 -13.67 -44.62
CA GLN A 204 -12.86 -13.91 -44.67
C GLN A 204 -12.30 -14.17 -43.26
N ARG A 205 -12.73 -13.37 -42.28
CA ARG A 205 -12.26 -13.52 -40.90
C ARG A 205 -13.29 -13.08 -39.88
N ILE A 206 -13.42 -13.84 -38.79
CA ILE A 206 -14.12 -13.43 -37.56
C ILE A 206 -13.14 -13.58 -36.41
N GLU A 207 -12.86 -12.50 -35.69
CA GLU A 207 -12.05 -12.50 -34.47
C GLU A 207 -12.93 -12.15 -33.28
N ALA A 208 -12.73 -12.82 -32.15
CA ALA A 208 -13.38 -12.54 -30.89
C ALA A 208 -12.36 -12.51 -29.73
N GLY A 209 -12.59 -11.60 -28.78
CA GLY A 209 -11.67 -11.34 -27.66
C GLY A 209 -10.77 -10.14 -27.96
N ASN A 210 -9.46 -10.27 -27.76
CA ASN A 210 -8.49 -9.21 -28.04
C ASN A 210 -8.34 -9.03 -29.56
N VAL A 211 -8.83 -7.90 -30.08
CA VAL A 211 -8.80 -7.54 -31.50
C VAL A 211 -8.08 -6.20 -31.67
N SER A 212 -7.52 -6.00 -32.87
CA SER A 212 -6.95 -4.73 -33.30
C SER A 212 -7.59 -4.28 -34.60
N LEU A 213 -7.70 -2.96 -34.77
CA LEU A 213 -8.19 -2.33 -36.00
C LEU A 213 -7.24 -1.19 -36.39
N PRO A 214 -6.01 -1.47 -36.87
CA PRO A 214 -5.17 -0.43 -37.46
C PRO A 214 -5.89 0.22 -38.65
N LEU A 215 -5.99 1.55 -38.66
CA LEU A 215 -6.47 2.32 -39.80
C LEU A 215 -5.31 3.07 -40.43
N PRO A 216 -5.21 3.13 -41.77
CA PRO A 216 -4.09 3.78 -42.46
C PRO A 216 -4.15 5.32 -42.45
N GLY A 217 -5.27 5.91 -42.03
CA GLY A 217 -5.46 7.36 -42.01
C GLY A 217 -4.83 8.03 -40.79
N THR A 218 -4.42 9.30 -40.94
CA THR A 218 -3.88 10.12 -39.83
C THR A 218 -4.96 10.84 -39.03
N LEU A 219 -6.14 11.08 -39.63
CA LEU A 219 -7.26 11.78 -38.99
C LEU A 219 -8.07 10.89 -38.06
N ILE A 220 -8.21 9.61 -38.41
CA ILE A 220 -8.94 8.61 -37.61
C ILE A 220 -7.95 7.48 -37.35
N THR A 221 -7.32 7.52 -36.18
CA THR A 221 -6.41 6.47 -35.73
C THR A 221 -7.24 5.34 -35.14
N GLY A 222 -7.06 4.13 -35.70
CA GLY A 222 -7.71 2.93 -35.18
C GLY A 222 -7.04 2.44 -33.90
N SER A 223 -7.81 1.83 -33.00
CA SER A 223 -7.30 1.30 -31.73
C SER A 223 -6.64 -0.09 -31.90
N GLN A 224 -5.57 -0.32 -31.14
CA GLN A 224 -4.80 -1.57 -31.16
C GLN A 224 -5.17 -2.54 -30.04
N SER A 225 -5.84 -2.05 -28.98
CA SER A 225 -6.17 -2.86 -27.79
C SER A 225 -7.66 -2.78 -27.50
N LEU A 226 -8.40 -3.64 -28.18
CA LEU A 226 -9.86 -3.74 -28.09
C LEU A 226 -10.24 -5.13 -27.61
N PHE A 227 -11.25 -5.24 -26.75
CA PHE A 227 -11.87 -6.51 -26.41
C PHE A 227 -13.28 -6.57 -26.99
N GLY A 228 -13.51 -7.43 -27.97
CA GLY A 228 -14.79 -7.50 -28.67
C GLY A 228 -14.80 -8.46 -29.86
N ILE A 229 -15.63 -8.16 -30.84
CA ILE A 229 -15.82 -8.97 -32.05
C ILE A 229 -15.44 -8.12 -33.26
N LYS A 230 -14.60 -8.66 -34.13
CA LYS A 230 -14.21 -8.07 -35.41
C LYS A 230 -14.58 -9.02 -36.55
N THR A 231 -15.18 -8.51 -37.61
CA THR A 231 -15.58 -9.28 -38.78
C THR A 231 -15.04 -8.64 -40.05
N GLN A 232 -14.47 -9.45 -40.94
CA GLN A 232 -13.97 -9.05 -42.24
C GLN A 232 -14.73 -9.79 -43.33
N LEU A 233 -15.41 -9.04 -44.19
CA LEU A 233 -16.19 -9.54 -45.32
C LEU A 233 -15.58 -9.06 -46.64
N ARG A 234 -15.57 -9.91 -47.66
CA ARG A 234 -15.08 -9.57 -48.99
C ARG A 234 -16.14 -9.85 -50.06
N PHE A 235 -16.56 -8.81 -50.76
CA PHE A 235 -17.48 -8.87 -51.89
C PHE A 235 -16.72 -8.50 -53.16
N GLY A 236 -16.05 -9.47 -53.76
CA GLY A 236 -15.17 -9.26 -54.91
C GLY A 236 -13.97 -8.38 -54.56
N LYS A 237 -14.02 -7.09 -54.96
CA LYS A 237 -12.99 -6.07 -54.66
C LYS A 237 -13.33 -5.18 -53.45
N LEU A 238 -14.55 -5.27 -52.91
CA LEU A 238 -14.97 -4.50 -51.74
C LEU A 238 -14.64 -5.28 -50.46
N ASN A 239 -13.81 -4.71 -49.60
CA ASN A 239 -13.53 -5.25 -48.25
C ASN A 239 -14.30 -4.42 -47.21
N VAL A 240 -15.14 -5.08 -46.42
CA VAL A 240 -15.89 -4.46 -45.33
C VAL A 240 -15.37 -5.04 -44.02
N THR A 241 -14.84 -4.19 -43.14
CA THR A 241 -14.43 -4.57 -41.79
C THR A 241 -15.33 -3.90 -40.77
N GLY A 242 -15.96 -4.68 -39.91
CA GLY A 242 -16.76 -4.20 -38.78
C GLY A 242 -16.13 -4.60 -37.45
N VAL A 243 -16.19 -3.73 -36.44
CA VAL A 243 -15.75 -4.04 -35.08
C VAL A 243 -16.77 -3.53 -34.07
N VAL A 244 -17.10 -4.35 -33.08
CA VAL A 244 -17.88 -3.96 -31.89
C VAL A 244 -17.06 -4.39 -30.69
N SER A 245 -16.59 -3.43 -29.90
CA SER A 245 -15.62 -3.72 -28.85
C SER A 245 -15.63 -2.69 -27.73
N LYS A 246 -15.13 -3.12 -26.58
CA LYS A 246 -14.73 -2.26 -25.47
C LYS A 246 -13.25 -1.90 -25.64
N GLN A 247 -12.94 -0.61 -25.62
CA GLN A 247 -11.56 -0.14 -25.60
C GLN A 247 -11.01 -0.24 -24.17
N ASN A 248 -9.90 -0.98 -24.00
CA ASN A 248 -9.26 -1.19 -22.70
C ASN A 248 -8.00 -0.33 -22.50
N GLY A 249 -7.71 0.62 -23.41
CA GLY A 249 -6.53 1.49 -23.34
C GLY A 249 -6.86 2.97 -23.50
N GLN A 250 -6.09 3.84 -22.84
CA GLN A 250 -6.16 5.30 -22.98
C GLN A 250 -5.02 5.80 -23.85
N THR A 251 -5.32 6.64 -24.84
CA THR A 251 -4.29 7.31 -25.64
C THR A 251 -3.69 8.44 -24.83
N GLN A 252 -2.37 8.41 -24.62
CA GLN A 252 -1.61 9.54 -24.08
C GLN A 252 -0.74 10.12 -25.18
N VAL A 253 -0.87 11.42 -25.42
CA VAL A 253 -0.03 12.16 -26.36
C VAL A 253 1.02 12.91 -25.55
N VAL A 254 2.30 12.60 -25.79
CA VAL A 254 3.42 13.32 -25.17
C VAL A 254 4.07 14.16 -26.25
N GLU A 255 4.11 15.47 -26.05
CA GLU A 255 4.85 16.37 -26.93
C GLU A 255 6.29 16.48 -26.42
N ILE A 256 7.25 15.92 -27.16
CA ILE A 256 8.68 16.00 -26.84
C ILE A 256 9.29 17.08 -27.74
N LYS A 257 9.78 18.15 -27.12
CA LYS A 257 10.51 19.22 -27.81
C LYS A 257 11.97 19.12 -27.42
N SER A 258 12.88 19.00 -28.40
CA SER A 258 14.33 19.04 -28.19
C SER A 258 14.92 18.00 -27.21
N GLY A 259 14.26 16.85 -27.03
CA GLY A 259 14.73 15.77 -26.15
C GLY A 259 14.37 15.93 -24.66
N ALA A 260 13.69 17.01 -24.28
CA ALA A 260 13.11 17.20 -22.97
C ALA A 260 11.58 17.09 -23.02
N GLN A 261 10.98 16.55 -21.96
CA GLN A 261 9.53 16.57 -21.80
C GLN A 261 9.11 17.97 -21.35
N THR A 262 8.45 18.73 -22.22
CA THR A 262 7.80 19.98 -21.83
C THR A 262 6.46 19.67 -21.17
N ARG A 263 6.21 20.22 -19.98
CA ARG A 263 4.92 20.12 -19.29
C ARG A 263 4.43 21.51 -18.94
N ASP A 264 3.27 21.88 -19.46
CA ASP A 264 2.58 23.08 -19.01
C ASP A 264 2.19 22.92 -17.54
N PHE A 265 2.37 23.99 -16.76
CA PHE A 265 1.94 24.04 -15.38
C PHE A 265 1.12 25.31 -15.15
N GLN A 266 0.15 25.22 -14.25
CA GLN A 266 -0.64 26.35 -13.81
C GLN A 266 -0.59 26.38 -12.29
N VAL A 267 -0.27 27.54 -11.74
CA VAL A 267 -0.24 27.78 -10.29
C VAL A 267 -1.06 29.02 -10.01
N LYS A 268 -2.01 28.94 -9.09
CA LYS A 268 -2.79 30.10 -8.67
C LYS A 268 -2.02 30.95 -7.66
N ALA A 269 -2.38 32.23 -7.57
CA ALA A 269 -1.73 33.17 -6.66
C ALA A 269 -1.88 32.82 -5.17
N ASP A 270 -2.89 32.02 -4.81
CA ASP A 270 -3.14 31.51 -3.45
C ASP A 270 -2.50 30.13 -3.20
N GLU A 271 -1.92 29.48 -4.20
CA GLU A 271 -1.28 28.15 -4.13
C GLU A 271 0.22 28.25 -3.80
N TYR A 272 0.61 29.17 -2.90
CA TYR A 272 1.97 29.26 -2.40
C TYR A 272 2.35 28.03 -1.53
N ASP A 273 3.64 27.72 -1.45
CA ASP A 273 4.16 26.59 -0.66
C ASP A 273 4.12 26.92 0.84
N ALA A 274 3.00 26.59 1.48
CA ALA A 274 2.70 26.94 2.85
C ALA A 274 3.51 26.13 3.87
N ASN A 275 3.76 26.71 5.06
CA ASN A 275 4.42 26.07 6.21
C ASN A 275 5.83 25.51 5.93
N ARG A 276 6.50 25.99 4.88
CA ARG A 276 7.84 25.52 4.49
C ARG A 276 8.92 26.59 4.55
N HIS A 277 8.56 27.84 4.26
CA HIS A 277 9.50 28.94 4.08
C HIS A 277 9.28 30.03 5.14
N PHE A 278 10.33 30.38 5.87
CA PHE A 278 10.23 31.32 7.01
C PHE A 278 11.40 32.29 7.05
N PHE A 279 11.11 33.58 7.18
CA PHE A 279 12.08 34.59 7.59
C PHE A 279 12.53 34.34 9.03
N LEU A 280 13.79 34.62 9.34
CA LEU A 280 14.35 34.41 10.68
C LEU A 280 13.89 35.45 11.72
N SER A 281 13.42 36.62 11.26
CA SER A 281 12.94 37.76 12.07
C SER A 281 12.21 38.75 11.15
N HIS A 282 11.38 39.63 11.72
CA HIS A 282 10.75 40.71 10.93
C HIS A 282 11.79 41.67 10.35
N TYR A 283 12.96 41.81 10.96
CA TYR A 283 14.08 42.59 10.41
C TYR A 283 14.47 42.18 8.97
N PHE A 284 14.59 40.87 8.72
CA PHE A 284 14.92 40.34 7.40
C PHE A 284 13.75 40.48 6.42
N ARG A 285 12.53 40.20 6.91
CA ARG A 285 11.30 40.32 6.13
C ARG A 285 11.12 41.73 5.57
N GLU A 286 11.29 42.75 6.39
CA GLU A 286 11.09 44.15 6.00
C GLU A 286 12.13 44.63 4.96
N ARG A 287 13.33 44.05 4.98
CA ARG A 287 14.42 44.37 4.05
C ARG A 287 14.44 43.52 2.79
N TYR A 288 13.71 42.41 2.76
CA TYR A 288 13.74 41.45 1.66
C TYR A 288 13.49 42.09 0.30
N ASN A 289 12.42 42.89 0.17
CA ASN A 289 12.10 43.55 -1.09
C ASN A 289 13.14 44.61 -1.49
N GLN A 290 13.66 45.36 -0.52
CA GLN A 290 14.67 46.39 -0.76
C GLN A 290 16.00 45.77 -1.23
N ALA A 291 16.40 44.66 -0.61
CA ALA A 291 17.62 43.93 -0.97
C ALA A 291 17.56 43.35 -2.38
N LEU A 292 16.36 43.12 -2.93
CA LEU A 292 16.12 42.52 -4.24
C LEU A 292 15.77 43.53 -5.34
N MET A 293 15.80 44.84 -5.09
CA MET A 293 15.43 45.85 -6.09
C MET A 293 16.32 45.82 -7.34
N ASN A 294 17.60 45.48 -7.19
CA ASN A 294 18.61 45.55 -8.25
C ASN A 294 19.17 44.17 -8.62
N LEU A 295 18.29 43.20 -8.88
CA LEU A 295 18.70 41.88 -9.36
C LEU A 295 19.61 42.00 -10.61
N PRO A 296 20.67 41.16 -10.71
CA PRO A 296 20.97 39.98 -9.90
C PRO A 296 21.76 40.26 -8.61
N ILE A 297 22.14 41.51 -8.32
CA ILE A 297 22.95 41.85 -7.15
C ILE A 297 22.02 41.98 -5.92
N ILE A 298 22.25 41.17 -4.89
CA ILE A 298 21.50 41.21 -3.64
C ILE A 298 22.15 42.25 -2.70
N ASN A 299 21.42 43.33 -2.39
CA ASN A 299 21.91 44.44 -1.58
C ASN A 299 21.40 44.37 -0.14
N SER A 300 21.79 43.34 0.62
CA SER A 300 21.41 43.20 2.04
C SER A 300 22.49 43.62 3.03
N GLY A 301 23.77 43.37 2.70
CA GLY A 301 24.90 43.53 3.64
C GLY A 301 24.89 42.55 4.81
N ILE A 302 23.97 41.58 4.81
CA ILE A 302 23.75 40.59 5.87
C ILE A 302 24.43 39.28 5.45
N GLN A 303 25.06 38.61 6.41
CA GLN A 303 25.58 37.26 6.23
C GLN A 303 25.31 36.43 7.49
N ILE A 304 24.40 35.46 7.42
CA ILE A 304 24.17 34.50 8.51
C ILE A 304 25.38 33.57 8.62
N THR A 305 26.02 33.54 9.78
CA THR A 305 27.23 32.75 10.07
C THR A 305 26.90 31.40 10.70
N LYS A 306 25.89 31.36 11.58
CA LYS A 306 25.47 30.14 12.29
C LYS A 306 23.96 30.12 12.48
N ILE A 307 23.35 28.94 12.38
CA ILE A 307 21.93 28.72 12.68
C ILE A 307 21.71 27.36 13.33
N GLU A 308 20.78 27.30 14.27
CA GLU A 308 20.18 26.07 14.76
C GLU A 308 18.66 26.17 14.60
N VAL A 309 18.06 25.13 14.02
CA VAL A 309 16.62 25.06 13.77
C VAL A 309 16.05 23.94 14.60
N TRP A 310 14.97 24.22 15.32
CA TRP A 310 14.35 23.31 16.28
C TRP A 310 12.87 23.14 15.97
N VAL A 311 12.40 21.89 16.00
CA VAL A 311 11.00 21.54 15.72
C VAL A 311 10.42 20.62 16.80
N THR A 312 9.08 20.57 16.89
CA THR A 312 8.37 19.61 17.72
C THR A 312 8.76 18.17 17.37
N ASN A 313 9.06 17.35 18.37
CA ASN A 313 9.49 15.97 18.18
C ASN A 313 8.31 14.98 18.22
N LYS A 314 7.82 14.57 17.05
CA LYS A 314 6.70 13.61 16.96
C LYS A 314 7.11 12.14 16.94
N GLN A 315 8.35 11.84 16.57
CA GLN A 315 8.81 10.48 16.32
C GLN A 315 9.55 9.85 17.50
N ALA A 316 9.46 10.45 18.69
CA ALA A 316 10.19 10.03 19.89
C ALA A 316 11.71 9.84 19.64
N ASN A 317 12.29 10.63 18.72
CA ASN A 317 13.72 10.62 18.46
C ASN A 317 14.39 11.65 19.36
N PHE A 318 15.02 11.19 20.43
CA PHE A 318 15.61 12.06 21.45
C PHE A 318 17.09 12.40 21.20
N GLU A 319 17.67 11.94 20.09
CA GLU A 319 19.07 12.25 19.75
C GLU A 319 19.26 13.76 19.58
N ASN A 320 20.15 14.35 20.39
CA ASN A 320 20.41 15.80 20.44
C ASN A 320 19.16 16.66 20.72
N SER A 321 18.17 16.09 21.42
CA SER A 321 16.96 16.83 21.80
C SER A 321 17.21 17.78 22.98
N ARG A 322 16.48 18.90 23.01
CA ARG A 322 16.57 19.92 24.06
C ARG A 322 15.20 20.43 24.44
N ASN A 323 15.02 20.77 25.72
CA ASN A 323 13.91 21.61 26.13
C ASN A 323 14.13 23.01 25.58
N ILE A 324 13.08 23.64 25.05
CA ILE A 324 13.15 24.99 24.51
C ILE A 324 11.95 25.83 24.91
N VAL A 325 12.18 27.13 25.03
CA VAL A 325 11.15 28.17 25.14
C VAL A 325 11.38 29.16 24.00
N ALA A 326 10.44 29.20 23.08
CA ALA A 326 10.54 30.02 21.88
C ALA A 326 9.62 31.24 21.99
N PHE A 327 10.17 32.43 21.82
CA PHE A 327 9.46 33.70 21.98
C PHE A 327 9.25 34.41 20.65
N ALA A 328 8.05 34.95 20.45
CA ALA A 328 7.68 35.68 19.23
C ALA A 328 8.43 37.02 19.10
N ASP A 329 8.64 37.73 20.20
CA ASP A 329 9.20 39.08 20.22
C ASP A 329 10.72 39.13 20.45
N LEU A 330 11.38 37.97 20.60
CA LEU A 330 12.82 37.92 20.88
C LEU A 330 13.61 38.65 19.78
N GLY A 331 14.39 39.63 20.19
CA GLY A 331 15.25 40.44 19.32
C GLY A 331 14.53 41.24 18.23
N GLU A 332 13.27 41.62 18.45
CA GLU A 332 12.51 42.49 17.54
C GLU A 332 12.57 43.96 17.95
N ALA A 333 12.53 44.85 16.95
CA ALA A 333 12.41 46.29 17.15
C ALA A 333 10.99 46.69 17.58
N GLN A 334 10.82 47.88 18.14
CA GLN A 334 9.58 48.36 18.77
C GLN A 334 8.31 48.15 17.93
N ASN A 335 8.38 48.34 16.61
CA ASN A 335 7.22 48.17 15.71
C ASN A 335 6.78 46.71 15.55
N ASN A 336 7.62 45.76 15.92
CA ASN A 336 7.41 44.31 15.82
C ASN A 336 7.42 43.63 17.20
N ILE A 337 7.35 44.39 18.30
CA ILE A 337 7.08 43.87 19.64
C ILE A 337 5.55 43.84 19.82
N PHE A 338 4.98 42.64 19.86
CA PHE A 338 3.52 42.45 19.97
C PHE A 338 3.05 42.49 21.44
N ALA A 339 3.89 42.06 22.37
CA ALA A 339 3.67 42.19 23.82
C ALA A 339 4.27 43.51 24.36
N SER A 340 3.94 44.63 23.73
CA SER A 340 4.50 45.96 24.04
C SER A 340 4.12 46.54 25.40
N ASN A 341 3.16 45.93 26.09
CA ASN A 341 2.86 46.24 27.50
C ASN A 341 3.90 45.65 28.46
N VAL A 342 4.67 44.64 28.02
CA VAL A 342 5.62 43.89 28.83
C VAL A 342 7.06 44.19 28.41
N PHE A 343 7.32 44.27 27.10
CA PHE A 343 8.66 44.45 26.55
C PHE A 343 8.77 45.77 25.80
N THR A 344 9.95 46.38 25.87
CA THR A 344 10.30 47.60 25.15
C THR A 344 11.64 47.46 24.44
N GLN A 345 11.78 48.16 23.32
CA GLN A 345 13.07 48.31 22.69
C GLN A 345 14.00 49.13 23.60
N THR A 346 15.20 48.61 23.85
CA THR A 346 16.23 49.25 24.68
C THR A 346 17.49 49.56 23.88
N GLY A 347 17.76 48.78 22.83
CA GLY A 347 18.87 48.99 21.91
C GLY A 347 18.49 49.72 20.63
N SER A 348 19.48 49.95 19.76
CA SER A 348 19.28 50.43 18.39
C SER A 348 20.08 49.57 17.43
N GLY A 349 19.50 49.21 16.28
CA GLY A 349 20.22 48.45 15.26
C GLY A 349 19.39 47.28 14.72
N PRO A 350 20.06 46.25 14.17
CA PRO A 350 19.39 45.10 13.60
C PRO A 350 18.96 44.10 14.70
N ALA A 351 18.23 43.06 14.32
CA ALA A 351 17.70 42.07 15.27
C ALA A 351 18.80 41.41 16.12
N SER A 352 18.75 41.56 17.44
CA SER A 352 19.70 40.96 18.37
C SER A 352 19.05 40.71 19.74
N ASN A 353 19.63 39.85 20.56
CA ASN A 353 19.17 39.62 21.93
C ASN A 353 19.10 40.91 22.76
N ASP A 354 19.98 41.89 22.46
CA ASP A 354 20.07 43.16 23.17
C ASP A 354 19.23 44.28 22.55
N LEU A 355 18.46 44.00 21.49
CA LEU A 355 17.62 45.01 20.84
C LEU A 355 16.43 45.42 21.72
N ASN A 356 15.88 44.48 22.49
CA ASN A 356 14.81 44.69 23.45
C ASN A 356 15.14 44.02 24.79
N ASP A 357 14.36 44.36 25.82
CA ASP A 357 14.56 43.87 27.18
C ASP A 357 14.09 42.41 27.41
N LEU A 358 13.51 41.74 26.41
CA LEU A 358 12.95 40.40 26.57
C LEU A 358 14.02 39.39 27.00
N TYR A 359 15.15 39.33 26.31
CA TYR A 359 16.21 38.35 26.62
C TYR A 359 16.79 38.58 28.01
N GLU A 360 17.05 39.83 28.37
CA GLU A 360 17.55 40.21 29.69
C GLU A 360 16.56 39.82 30.80
N LEU A 361 15.27 40.14 30.65
CA LEU A 361 14.23 39.78 31.62
C LEU A 361 14.09 38.26 31.78
N MET A 362 14.13 37.51 30.67
CA MET A 362 14.03 36.04 30.68
C MET A 362 15.26 35.35 31.29
N THR A 363 16.42 35.99 31.26
CA THR A 363 17.67 35.45 31.85
C THR A 363 17.93 35.92 33.27
N THR A 364 17.24 36.96 33.75
CA THR A 364 17.40 37.54 35.10
C THR A 364 16.14 37.32 35.95
N THR A 365 15.14 38.17 35.78
CA THR A 365 13.90 38.24 36.58
C THR A 365 13.08 36.96 36.46
N TYR A 366 12.96 36.42 35.25
CA TYR A 366 12.19 35.22 34.95
C TYR A 366 13.09 34.01 34.65
N SER A 367 14.31 33.98 35.21
CA SER A 367 15.29 32.90 34.98
C SER A 367 14.78 31.49 35.34
N GLY A 368 13.69 31.38 36.11
CA GLY A 368 13.01 30.10 36.37
C GLY A 368 12.49 29.39 35.11
N ILE A 369 12.33 30.08 33.97
CA ILE A 369 11.90 29.45 32.70
C ILE A 369 12.88 28.38 32.17
N ARG A 370 14.08 28.30 32.75
CA ARG A 370 15.04 27.23 32.46
C ARG A 370 14.47 25.86 32.81
N ASP A 371 13.64 25.74 33.83
CA ASP A 371 12.88 24.51 34.10
C ASP A 371 11.60 24.52 33.26
N ILE A 372 11.52 23.61 32.28
CA ILE A 372 10.38 23.54 31.37
C ILE A 372 9.04 23.28 32.09
N SER A 373 9.10 22.59 33.22
CA SER A 373 7.91 22.26 34.01
C SER A 373 7.32 23.50 34.71
N ASP A 374 8.15 24.50 35.01
CA ASP A 374 7.78 25.68 35.80
C ASP A 374 7.53 26.94 34.95
N ILE A 375 7.84 26.93 33.64
CA ILE A 375 7.65 28.08 32.72
C ILE A 375 6.28 28.75 32.90
N SER A 376 5.21 27.95 33.01
CA SER A 376 3.85 28.46 33.12
C SER A 376 3.62 29.25 34.42
N ASN A 377 4.22 28.84 35.52
CA ASN A 377 4.12 29.55 36.80
C ASN A 377 5.02 30.79 36.81
N VAL A 378 6.24 30.66 36.29
CA VAL A 378 7.23 31.75 36.23
C VAL A 378 6.70 32.92 35.40
N LEU A 379 6.02 32.65 34.28
CA LEU A 379 5.49 33.67 33.38
C LEU A 379 4.05 34.12 33.72
N LEU A 380 3.40 33.48 34.70
CA LEU A 380 2.05 33.83 35.15
C LEU A 380 1.87 35.32 35.48
N PRO A 381 2.83 36.04 36.11
CA PRO A 381 2.68 37.48 36.36
C PRO A 381 2.53 38.31 35.06
N LEU A 382 3.13 37.86 33.96
CA LEU A 382 3.07 38.54 32.66
C LEU A 382 1.75 38.27 31.92
N GLU A 383 1.05 37.19 32.25
CA GLU A 383 -0.25 36.87 31.67
C GLU A 383 -1.30 37.96 31.96
N SER A 384 -1.24 38.58 33.13
CA SER A 384 -2.08 39.73 33.50
C SER A 384 -1.87 40.97 32.61
N GLN A 385 -0.71 41.07 31.97
CA GLN A 385 -0.34 42.14 31.02
C GLN A 385 -0.60 41.71 29.56
N GLY A 386 -1.20 40.53 29.39
CA GLY A 386 -1.58 39.96 28.12
C GLY A 386 -0.54 39.03 27.50
N PHE A 387 0.58 38.72 28.15
CA PHE A 387 1.61 37.82 27.59
C PHE A 387 1.25 36.35 27.82
N THR A 388 0.91 35.65 26.75
CA THR A 388 0.21 34.35 26.81
C THR A 388 0.92 33.25 26.01
N GLY A 389 0.91 32.03 26.57
CA GLY A 389 1.38 30.84 25.86
C GLY A 389 0.51 30.51 24.65
N GLY A 390 1.12 30.00 23.57
CA GLY A 390 0.45 29.71 22.30
C GLY A 390 0.25 30.92 21.38
N ARG A 391 0.54 32.13 21.86
CA ARG A 391 0.56 33.37 21.05
C ARG A 391 1.92 34.06 21.08
N ASP A 392 2.41 34.35 22.28
CA ASP A 392 3.61 35.17 22.47
C ASP A 392 4.85 34.29 22.75
N TYR A 393 4.64 33.09 23.31
CA TYR A 393 5.67 32.08 23.46
C TYR A 393 5.11 30.65 23.30
N GLU A 394 5.99 29.71 22.97
CA GLU A 394 5.73 28.28 22.94
C GLU A 394 6.80 27.55 23.76
N LYS A 395 6.39 26.54 24.53
CA LYS A 395 7.32 25.64 25.23
C LYS A 395 7.28 24.27 24.57
N ILE A 396 8.45 23.69 24.32
CA ILE A 396 8.55 22.34 23.73
C ILE A 396 9.51 21.50 24.55
N GLU A 397 8.99 20.38 25.03
CA GLU A 397 9.80 19.35 25.68
C GLU A 397 10.47 18.47 24.62
N SER A 398 11.76 18.22 24.81
CA SER A 398 12.55 17.38 23.89
C SER A 398 12.42 17.77 22.41
N ALA A 399 12.48 19.06 22.10
CA ALA A 399 12.50 19.55 20.72
C ALA A 399 13.68 18.96 19.96
N ARG A 400 13.45 18.61 18.70
CA ARG A 400 14.45 18.01 17.82
C ARG A 400 15.18 19.11 17.07
N LYS A 401 16.51 19.06 17.09
CA LYS A 401 17.37 19.86 16.22
C LYS A 401 17.31 19.31 14.79
N LEU A 402 17.00 20.16 13.82
CA LEU A 402 17.10 19.78 12.41
C LEU A 402 18.56 19.74 11.97
N SER A 403 18.89 18.71 11.20
CA SER A 403 20.18 18.57 10.54
C SER A 403 20.30 19.57 9.37
N PRO A 404 21.51 19.99 8.99
CA PRO A 404 21.70 20.91 7.86
C PRO A 404 21.15 20.41 6.51
N ASN A 405 20.86 19.12 6.34
CA ASN A 405 20.26 18.55 5.12
C ASN A 405 18.72 18.61 5.13
N GLU A 406 18.10 18.92 6.27
CA GLU A 406 16.64 18.97 6.44
C GLU A 406 16.06 20.36 6.16
N PHE A 407 16.92 21.36 5.93
CA PHE A 407 16.55 22.70 5.54
C PHE A 407 17.65 23.35 4.71
N THR A 408 17.28 24.38 3.95
CA THR A 408 18.23 25.25 3.24
C THR A 408 18.16 26.64 3.84
N LEU A 409 19.32 27.28 4.01
CA LEU A 409 19.44 28.63 4.55
C LEU A 409 19.86 29.59 3.44
N ASN A 410 19.09 30.66 3.25
CA ASN A 410 19.56 31.81 2.50
C ASN A 410 20.30 32.77 3.44
N GLN A 411 21.64 32.71 3.40
CA GLN A 411 22.51 33.45 4.32
C GLN A 411 22.48 34.97 4.09
N THR A 412 22.11 35.44 2.89
CA THR A 412 22.13 36.87 2.56
C THR A 412 20.79 37.55 2.80
N LEU A 413 19.68 36.80 2.68
CA LEU A 413 18.31 37.32 2.84
C LEU A 413 17.65 36.92 4.16
N GLY A 414 18.25 36.02 4.95
CA GLY A 414 17.78 35.69 6.29
C GLY A 414 16.45 34.94 6.32
N TYR A 415 16.33 33.88 5.51
CA TYR A 415 15.20 32.95 5.56
C TYR A 415 15.66 31.50 5.40
N ILE A 416 14.84 30.58 5.90
CA ILE A 416 15.02 29.13 5.75
C ILE A 416 13.89 28.53 4.92
N SER A 417 14.22 27.45 4.21
CA SER A 417 13.26 26.61 3.49
C SER A 417 13.43 25.16 3.93
N LEU A 418 12.40 24.60 4.53
CA LEU A 418 12.41 23.23 5.03
C LEU A 418 12.27 22.22 3.88
N SER A 419 12.90 21.06 4.01
CA SER A 419 12.76 19.97 3.03
C SER A 419 11.35 19.36 3.04
N SER A 420 10.66 19.42 4.19
CA SER A 420 9.26 19.04 4.35
C SER A 420 8.44 20.19 4.96
N SER A 421 7.18 20.33 4.52
CA SER A 421 6.25 21.28 5.12
C SER A 421 5.91 20.85 6.55
N LEU A 422 5.82 21.81 7.47
CA LEU A 422 5.41 21.54 8.84
C LEU A 422 3.91 21.32 8.94
N ASN A 423 3.52 20.42 9.84
CA ASN A 423 2.11 20.23 10.21
C ASN A 423 1.60 21.43 11.02
N THR A 424 0.28 21.59 11.05
CA THR A 424 -0.40 22.71 11.73
C THR A 424 -0.01 22.81 13.22
N ASP A 425 0.10 21.67 13.89
CA ASP A 425 0.43 21.49 15.31
C ASP A 425 1.94 21.51 15.62
N GLU A 426 2.80 21.64 14.61
CA GLU A 426 4.25 21.70 14.81
C GLU A 426 4.73 23.13 15.05
N VAL A 427 5.63 23.29 16.00
CA VAL A 427 6.29 24.55 16.32
C VAL A 427 7.66 24.58 15.65
N LEU A 428 8.06 25.75 15.15
CA LEU A 428 9.37 26.02 14.58
C LEU A 428 10.04 27.15 15.33
N ALA A 429 11.23 26.88 15.84
CA ALA A 429 12.06 27.85 16.54
C ALA A 429 13.49 27.85 16.01
N VAL A 430 14.18 28.99 16.15
CA VAL A 430 15.55 29.15 15.67
C VAL A 430 16.42 29.91 16.67
N ALA A 431 17.72 29.61 16.66
CA ALA A 431 18.77 30.52 17.13
C ALA A 431 19.70 30.78 15.96
N PHE A 432 20.14 32.02 15.79
CA PHE A 432 21.03 32.39 14.69
C PHE A 432 21.99 33.50 15.06
N GLU A 433 23.12 33.50 14.37
CA GLU A 433 24.17 34.51 14.44
C GLU A 433 24.46 35.00 13.02
N TYR A 434 24.69 36.31 12.89
CA TYR A 434 24.95 36.93 11.61
C TYR A 434 25.84 38.15 11.73
N SER A 435 26.55 38.47 10.66
CA SER A 435 27.31 39.71 10.55
C SER A 435 26.56 40.73 9.70
N TYR A 436 26.55 41.98 10.15
CA TYR A 436 26.05 43.14 9.41
C TYR A 436 27.02 44.31 9.62
N ASN A 437 27.51 44.91 8.53
CA ASN A 437 28.50 46.00 8.56
C ASN A 437 29.73 45.72 9.45
N GLY A 438 30.21 44.48 9.46
CA GLY A 438 31.39 44.06 10.23
C GLY A 438 31.15 43.81 11.73
N GLN A 439 29.92 43.95 12.21
CA GLN A 439 29.52 43.59 13.58
C GLN A 439 28.72 42.30 13.61
N THR A 440 28.93 41.48 14.64
CA THR A 440 28.20 40.22 14.84
C THR A 440 27.01 40.44 15.76
N TYR A 441 25.87 39.88 15.39
CA TYR A 441 24.62 39.93 16.12
C TYR A 441 24.08 38.52 16.32
N LYS A 442 23.49 38.26 17.49
CA LYS A 442 22.94 36.96 17.87
C LYS A 442 21.50 37.11 18.34
N VAL A 443 20.63 36.18 17.92
CA VAL A 443 19.25 36.05 18.38
C VAL A 443 19.01 34.61 18.86
N GLY A 444 18.56 34.45 20.10
CA GLY A 444 18.43 33.17 20.78
C GLY A 444 19.74 32.64 21.36
N GLU A 445 19.68 31.39 21.82
CA GLU A 445 20.79 30.65 22.40
C GLU A 445 21.09 29.39 21.60
N PHE A 446 22.37 29.13 21.35
CA PHE A 446 22.76 27.86 20.76
C PHE A 446 22.88 26.77 21.82
N SER A 447 22.71 25.52 21.38
CA SER A 447 22.98 24.34 22.22
C SER A 447 24.40 24.30 22.81
N THR A 448 25.33 25.08 22.27
CA THR A 448 26.73 25.19 22.70
C THR A 448 27.02 26.39 23.60
N ASP A 449 26.02 27.22 23.94
CA ASP A 449 26.22 28.49 24.67
C ASP A 449 26.32 28.30 26.21
N GLY A 450 26.54 27.07 26.70
CA GLY A 450 26.76 26.76 28.12
C GLY A 450 25.50 26.52 28.95
N VAL A 451 24.32 26.52 28.34
CA VAL A 451 23.07 26.05 28.98
C VAL A 451 23.01 24.54 28.84
N GLU A 452 23.24 23.81 29.93
CA GLU A 452 23.24 22.33 29.95
C GLU A 452 21.82 21.73 30.07
N ALA A 453 21.59 20.57 29.47
CA ALA A 453 20.33 19.84 29.65
C ALA A 453 20.17 19.40 31.13
N PRO A 454 18.95 19.42 31.71
CA PRO A 454 17.64 19.58 31.06
C PRO A 454 17.16 21.04 30.92
N ASN A 455 18.01 22.04 31.18
CA ASN A 455 17.60 23.44 31.13
C ASN A 455 17.17 23.86 29.71
N ALA A 456 16.08 24.62 29.65
CA ALA A 456 15.48 25.09 28.42
C ALA A 456 16.30 26.20 27.76
N LEU A 457 16.47 26.11 26.44
CA LEU A 457 17.07 27.16 25.62
C LEU A 457 16.05 28.23 25.27
N ILE A 458 16.48 29.49 25.27
CA ILE A 458 15.68 30.63 24.83
C ILE A 458 15.88 30.82 23.33
N LEU A 459 14.81 30.67 22.54
CA LEU A 459 14.86 30.70 21.08
C LEU A 459 13.88 31.72 20.48
N LYS A 460 14.08 32.04 19.21
CA LYS A 460 13.16 32.83 18.40
C LYS A 460 12.06 31.94 17.82
N LEU A 461 10.79 32.29 18.04
CA LEU A 461 9.65 31.58 17.48
C LEU A 461 9.38 32.04 16.03
N LEU A 462 9.35 31.10 15.08
CA LEU A 462 9.00 31.37 13.67
C LEU A 462 7.59 30.89 13.31
N LYS A 463 7.13 29.79 13.92
CA LYS A 463 5.77 29.24 13.77
C LYS A 463 5.35 28.61 15.10
N GLY A 464 4.17 28.98 15.61
CA GLY A 464 3.52 28.32 16.75
C GLY A 464 2.51 27.25 16.34
N THR A 465 1.84 26.66 17.33
CA THR A 465 0.74 25.70 17.11
C THR A 465 -0.52 26.36 16.56
N ASN A 466 -0.74 27.64 16.91
CA ASN A 466 -1.85 28.42 16.40
C ASN A 466 -1.43 29.23 15.16
N LEU A 467 -2.00 28.88 14.00
CA LEU A 467 -1.70 29.55 12.74
C LEU A 467 -2.87 30.47 12.34
N SER A 468 -2.81 31.72 12.79
CA SER A 468 -3.83 32.74 12.49
C SER A 468 -3.18 34.03 12.01
N PRO A 469 -3.80 34.80 11.09
CA PRO A 469 -3.31 36.11 10.65
C PRO A 469 -3.09 37.13 11.78
N LYS A 470 -3.72 36.92 12.93
CA LYS A 470 -3.55 37.75 14.13
C LYS A 470 -2.29 37.42 14.94
N MET A 471 -1.63 36.29 14.65
CA MET A 471 -0.45 35.83 15.38
C MET A 471 0.79 36.61 14.93
N PRO A 472 1.70 36.96 15.86
CA PRO A 472 2.96 37.65 15.54
C PRO A 472 3.80 36.95 14.46
N THR A 473 3.78 35.62 14.49
CA THR A 473 4.57 34.73 13.63
C THR A 473 4.01 34.59 12.21
N TRP A 474 2.74 34.94 11.98
CA TRP A 474 2.09 34.76 10.67
C TRP A 474 2.81 35.47 9.54
N ARG A 475 3.40 36.64 9.81
CA ARG A 475 4.10 37.44 8.81
C ARG A 475 5.51 36.91 8.50
N LEU A 476 6.08 36.07 9.37
CA LEU A 476 7.39 35.44 9.17
C LEU A 476 7.33 34.30 8.13
N MET A 477 6.18 33.65 7.97
CA MET A 477 5.97 32.69 6.88
C MET A 477 5.94 33.40 5.52
N MET A 478 6.82 33.00 4.62
CA MET A 478 6.89 33.49 3.24
C MET A 478 5.71 32.94 2.43
N LYS A 479 5.12 33.80 1.60
CA LYS A 479 3.91 33.50 0.79
C LYS A 479 4.13 33.83 -0.69
N ASN A 480 5.39 33.82 -1.11
CA ASN A 480 5.86 34.22 -2.45
C ASN A 480 6.71 33.13 -3.12
N ILE A 481 6.69 31.91 -2.58
CA ILE A 481 7.40 30.75 -3.13
C ILE A 481 6.36 29.71 -3.53
N TYR A 482 6.52 29.14 -4.72
CA TYR A 482 5.57 28.21 -5.32
C TYR A 482 6.30 26.93 -5.74
N SER A 483 5.74 25.77 -5.38
CA SER A 483 6.27 24.48 -5.84
C SER A 483 5.76 24.17 -7.24
N MET A 484 6.67 23.91 -8.17
CA MET A 484 6.35 23.46 -9.52
C MET A 484 6.27 21.94 -9.64
N ASN A 485 6.55 21.20 -8.56
CA ASN A 485 6.68 19.74 -8.52
C ASN A 485 7.56 19.21 -9.67
N ALA A 486 8.63 19.94 -9.98
CA ALA A 486 9.56 19.65 -11.06
C ALA A 486 10.98 19.57 -10.51
N TYR A 487 11.73 18.59 -10.98
CA TYR A 487 13.13 18.38 -10.60
C TYR A 487 14.03 18.85 -11.74
N GLN A 488 15.16 19.48 -11.39
CA GLN A 488 16.22 19.85 -12.34
C GLN A 488 15.71 20.67 -13.54
N VAL A 489 14.86 21.67 -13.28
CA VAL A 489 14.34 22.57 -14.31
C VAL A 489 15.50 23.30 -15.00
N SER A 490 15.64 23.10 -16.31
CA SER A 490 16.61 23.85 -17.12
C SER A 490 16.21 25.32 -17.18
N LYS A 491 17.16 26.21 -16.87
CA LYS A 491 16.93 27.65 -16.88
C LYS A 491 16.54 28.17 -18.27
N ASP A 492 17.09 27.57 -19.32
CA ASP A 492 16.89 28.02 -20.71
C ASP A 492 15.55 27.56 -21.30
N GLU A 493 14.95 26.52 -20.72
CA GLU A 493 13.69 25.92 -21.18
C GLU A 493 12.50 26.24 -20.25
N PHE A 494 12.72 27.02 -19.19
CA PHE A 494 11.67 27.51 -18.31
C PHE A 494 11.11 28.84 -18.85
N ARG A 495 9.79 28.90 -19.04
CA ARG A 495 9.10 30.06 -19.61
C ARG A 495 7.84 30.41 -18.82
#